data_AF-A0AA89TKY9-F1
#
_entry.id   AF-A0AA89TKY9-F1
#
_cell.length_a   1.000
_cell.length_b   1.000
_cell.length_c   1.000
_cell.angle_alpha   90.00
_cell.angle_beta   90.00
_cell.angle_gamma   90.00
#
_symmetry.space_group_name_H-M   'P 1'
#
loop_
_entity.id
_entity.type
_entity.pdbx_description
1 polymer ?
#
loop_
_entity_poly.entity_id
_entity_poly.type
_entity_poly.pdbx_seq_one_letter_code
_entity_poly.pdbx_strand_id
1 'polypeptide(L)' 'MANAADAEAKSPLSPMATFDSLTVSDIPAAHKDGIPRPSSQPAGLHRLNDLGRLNTRVRAQSAVARNCVAASSA' A
#
# COMPACT_ATOMS: atom_id res chain seq x y z
N MET A 1 -11.12 13.88 44.06
CA MET A 1 -10.88 12.48 43.68
C MET A 1 -10.96 12.39 42.17
N ALA A 2 -9.82 12.13 41.51
CA ALA A 2 -9.74 12.01 40.06
C ALA A 2 -10.22 10.61 39.64
N ASN A 3 -11.31 10.54 38.86
CA ASN A 3 -11.73 9.30 38.22
C ASN A 3 -11.05 9.22 36.85
N ALA A 4 -9.79 8.77 36.84
CA ALA A 4 -9.09 8.27 35.64
C ALA A 4 -9.39 6.77 35.45
N ALA A 5 -10.61 6.35 35.76
CA ALA A 5 -11.04 4.96 35.82
C ALA A 5 -12.15 4.66 34.79
N ASP A 6 -12.14 5.37 33.66
CA ASP A 6 -12.75 4.89 32.42
C ASP A 6 -11.63 4.76 31.38
N ALA A 7 -10.62 3.97 31.72
CA ALA A 7 -9.71 3.44 30.71
C ALA A 7 -10.50 2.36 29.99
N GLU A 8 -11.29 2.79 29.01
CA GLU A 8 -11.94 1.96 28.00
C GLU A 8 -11.10 0.73 27.74
N ALA A 9 -11.70 -0.44 27.94
CA ALA A 9 -11.08 -1.74 27.76
C ALA A 9 -10.23 -1.72 26.48
N LYS A 10 -8.91 -1.54 26.64
CA LYS A 10 -8.00 -1.36 25.52
C LYS A 10 -7.93 -2.69 24.79
N SER A 11 -8.74 -2.79 23.74
CA SER A 11 -8.51 -3.75 22.67
C SER A 11 -7.02 -3.76 22.33
N PRO A 12 -6.43 -4.91 21.96
CA PRO A 12 -5.01 -5.00 21.65
C PRO A 12 -4.59 -3.84 20.75
N LEU A 13 -3.58 -3.09 21.17
CA LEU A 13 -3.13 -1.88 20.49
C LEU A 13 -2.80 -2.27 19.04
N SER A 14 -3.63 -1.85 18.09
CA SER A 14 -3.37 -2.08 16.67
C SER A 14 -2.41 -1.00 16.19
N PRO A 15 -1.13 -1.32 15.91
CA PRO A 15 -0.14 -0.30 15.57
C PRO A 15 -0.53 0.48 14.32
N MET A 16 -1.20 -0.20 13.37
CA MET A 16 -1.73 0.42 12.16
C MET A 16 -2.88 1.38 12.46
N ALA A 17 -3.79 1.04 13.37
CA ALA A 17 -4.87 1.95 13.76
C ALA A 17 -4.33 3.19 14.50
N THR A 18 -3.30 3.01 15.32
CA THR A 18 -2.60 4.12 15.98
C THR A 18 -1.90 5.01 14.96
N PHE A 19 -1.19 4.41 13.99
CA PHE A 19 -0.52 5.14 12.93
C PHE A 19 -1.51 5.93 12.06
N ASP A 20 -2.63 5.32 11.67
CA ASP A 20 -3.71 6.00 10.96
C ASP A 20 -4.26 7.19 11.75
N SER A 21 -4.36 7.08 13.07
CA SER A 21 -4.84 8.16 13.94
C SER A 21 -3.86 9.33 14.00
N LEU A 22 -2.56 9.04 14.06
CA LEU A 22 -1.50 10.06 14.01
C LEU A 22 -1.46 10.77 12.65
N THR A 23 -1.68 10.04 11.55
CA THR A 23 -1.63 10.65 10.21
C THR A 23 -2.75 11.65 9.93
N VAL A 24 -3.84 11.63 10.70
CA VAL A 24 -4.96 12.58 10.55
C VAL A 24 -5.12 13.54 11.73
N SER A 25 -4.22 13.49 12.73
CA SER A 25 -4.35 14.32 13.94
C SER A 25 -4.31 15.81 13.61
N ASP A 26 -3.43 16.18 12.69
CA ASP A 26 -3.14 17.56 12.33
C ASP A 26 -4.01 18.08 11.18
N ILE A 27 -4.93 17.24 10.68
CA ILE A 27 -5.78 17.54 9.53
C ILE A 27 -7.12 18.07 10.04
N PRO A 28 -7.63 19.20 9.52
CA PRO A 28 -8.97 19.68 9.86
C PRO A 28 -10.04 18.63 9.54
N ALA A 29 -11.06 18.50 10.40
CA ALA A 29 -12.10 17.46 10.27
C ALA A 29 -12.75 17.41 8.87
N ALA A 30 -12.94 18.58 8.24
CA ALA A 30 -13.49 18.71 6.89
C ALA A 30 -12.66 18.03 5.79
N HIS A 31 -11.39 17.72 6.02
CA HIS A 31 -10.47 17.14 5.04
C HIS A 31 -10.00 15.72 5.38
N LYS A 32 -10.37 15.18 6.55
CA LYS A 32 -9.90 13.85 7.00
C LYS A 32 -10.36 12.71 6.10
N ASP A 33 -11.59 12.80 5.60
CA ASP A 33 -12.20 11.73 4.80
C ASP A 33 -11.71 11.71 3.34
N GLY A 34 -11.11 12.81 2.88
CA GLY A 34 -10.54 12.90 1.53
C GLY A 34 -9.15 12.25 1.41
N ILE A 35 -8.54 11.85 2.52
CA ILE A 35 -7.16 11.35 2.54
C ILE A 35 -7.18 9.84 2.80
N PRO A 36 -6.65 9.03 1.86
CA PRO A 36 -6.62 7.58 2.02
C PRO A 36 -5.72 7.17 3.19
N ARG A 37 -6.28 6.37 4.11
CA ARG A 37 -5.56 5.88 5.29
C ARG A 37 -4.41 4.96 4.90
N PRO A 38 -3.24 5.03 5.54
CA PRO A 38 -2.16 4.08 5.34
C PRO A 38 -2.62 2.60 5.41
N SER A 39 -3.49 2.25 6.36
CA SER A 39 -4.05 0.88 6.46
C SER A 39 -4.88 0.42 5.26
N SER A 40 -5.41 1.35 4.45
CA SER A 40 -6.22 1.06 3.27
C SER A 40 -5.39 0.88 1.98
N GLN A 41 -4.10 1.21 2.03
CA GLN A 41 -3.18 1.13 0.88
C GLN A 41 -2.69 -0.28 0.47
N PRO A 42 -2.63 -1.33 1.32
CA PRO A 42 -1.97 -2.59 0.93
C PRO A 42 -2.65 -3.29 -0.25
N ALA A 43 -3.95 -3.13 -0.43
CA ALA A 43 -4.66 -3.64 -1.62
C ALA A 43 -4.17 -2.96 -2.92
N GLY A 44 -3.95 -1.65 -2.88
CA GLY A 44 -3.39 -0.89 -4.01
C GLY A 44 -1.93 -1.23 -4.29
N LEU A 45 -1.13 -1.40 -3.23
CA LEU A 45 0.28 -1.78 -3.33
C LEU A 45 0.47 -3.19 -3.90
N HIS A 46 -0.39 -4.15 -3.52
CA HIS A 46 -0.38 -5.48 -4.14
C HIS A 46 -0.63 -5.41 -5.65
N ARG A 47 -1.62 -4.62 -6.07
CA ARG A 47 -1.92 -4.45 -7.50
C ARG A 47 -0.76 -3.84 -8.27
N LEU A 48 -0.06 -2.86 -7.69
CA LEU A 48 1.14 -2.26 -8.29
C LEU A 48 2.29 -3.27 -8.39
N ASN A 49 2.48 -4.12 -7.38
CA ASN A 49 3.46 -5.19 -7.41
C ASN A 49 3.17 -6.19 -8.55
N ASP A 50 1.92 -6.62 -8.70
CA ASP A 50 1.49 -7.53 -9.75
C ASP A 50 1.73 -6.95 -11.15
N LEU A 51 1.40 -5.67 -11.35
CA LEU A 51 1.66 -4.97 -12.60
C LEU A 51 3.16 -4.86 -12.90
N GLY A 52 4.00 -4.60 -11.89
CA GLY A 52 5.46 -4.58 -12.03
C GLY A 52 6.02 -5.94 -12.45
N ARG A 53 5.52 -7.03 -11.86
CA ARG A 53 5.90 -8.41 -12.23
C ARG A 53 5.48 -8.74 -13.66
N LEU A 54 4.27 -8.36 -14.07
CA LEU A 54 3.79 -8.55 -15.44
C LEU A 54 4.65 -7.77 -16.45
N ASN A 55 4.92 -6.49 -16.18
CA ASN A 55 5.74 -5.66 -17.05
C ASN A 55 7.13 -6.27 -17.24
N THR A 56 7.76 -6.72 -16.16
CA THR A 56 9.07 -7.38 -16.20
C THR A 56 9.06 -8.62 -17.10
N ARG A 57 8.03 -9.47 -16.97
CA ARG A 57 7.86 -10.67 -17.81
C ARG A 57 7.68 -10.31 -19.28
N VAL A 58 6.81 -9.35 -19.60
CA VAL A 58 6.56 -8.90 -20.98
C VAL A 58 7.83 -8.35 -21.61
N ARG A 59 8.60 -7.54 -20.86
CA ARG A 59 9.89 -7.00 -21.33
C ARG A 59 10.91 -8.11 -21.60
N ALA A 60 11.00 -9.11 -20.73
CA ALA A 60 11.88 -10.25 -20.93
C ALA A 60 11.47 -11.08 -22.16
N GLN A 61 10.17 -11.37 -22.32
CA GLN A 61 9.65 -12.10 -23.47
C GLN A 61 9.93 -11.38 -24.80
N SER A 62 9.79 -10.05 -24.80
CA SER A 62 10.10 -9.22 -25.98
C SER A 62 11.59 -9.25 -26.32
N ALA A 63 12.47 -9.31 -25.32
CA ALA A 63 13.92 -9.44 -25.54
C ALA A 63 14.29 -10.82 -26.11
N VAL A 64 13.69 -11.89 -25.59
CA VAL A 64 13.88 -13.25 -26.13
C VAL A 64 13.41 -13.33 -27.59
N ALA A 65 12.22 -12.80 -27.90
CA ALA A 65 11.69 -12.80 -29.27
C ALA A 65 12.63 -12.09 -30.27
N ARG A 66 13.19 -10.93 -29.88
CA ARG A 66 14.17 -10.22 -30.72
C ARG A 66 15.44 -11.02 -30.97
N ASN A 67 15.96 -11.70 -29.94
CA ASN A 67 17.16 -12.52 -30.08
C ASN A 67 16.93 -13.76 -30.96
N CYS A 68 15.76 -14.40 -30.87
CA CYS A 68 15.39 -15.52 -31.74
C CYS A 68 15.29 -15.11 -33.22
N VAL A 69 14.71 -13.93 -33.50
CA VAL A 69 14.64 -13.39 -34.86
C VAL A 69 16.04 -13.11 -35.42
N ALA A 70 16.91 -12.45 -34.64
CA ALA A 70 18.28 -12.18 -35.04
C ALA A 70 19.08 -13.47 -35.33
N ALA A 71 18.88 -14.53 -34.52
CA ALA A 71 19.54 -15.81 -34.70
C ALA A 71 19.03 -16.62 -35.91
N SER A 72 17.80 -16.38 -36.37
CA SER A 72 17.25 -17.05 -37.57
C SER A 72 17.61 -16.34 -38.88
N SER A 73 18.15 -15.12 -38.81
CA SER A 73 18.55 -14.29 -39.96
C SER A 73 20.06 -14.27 -40.24
N ALA A 74 20.85 -15.00 -39.45
CA ALA A 74 22.30 -15.16 -39.61
C ALA A 74 22.62 -16.57 -40.12
#